data_AF-A0A8J6G9T7-F1
#
_entry.id   AF-A0A8J6G9T7-F1
#
_cell.length_a   1.000
_cell.length_b   1.000
_cell.length_c   1.000
_cell.angle_alpha   90.00
_cell.angle_beta   90.00
_cell.angle_gamma   90.00
#
_symmetry.space_group_name_H-M   'P 1'
#
loop_
_entity.id
_entity.type
_entity.pdbx_description
1 polymer ?
#
loop_
_entity_poly.entity_id
_entity_poly.type
_entity_poly.pdbx_seq_one_letter_code
_entity_poly.pdbx_strand_id
1 'polypeptide(L)'
;MTQLCELINKSGELLAKNLSHLDTVLGALDVQEHSLGVLAVLFVKFSMPSVPDFETLFSQVQLFISTCNGEHIRYATDTSKCFKPALPYLDVDMMDICKENGAYDAKHFLCYYYYGGMIYTGLKNFERALYFYEQAITTPAMAVSHIMLESYKKYILVSLILLGKVQQLPKYTSQIVGRFIKPLSNAYHELAQVYSTNNPSELRNLVNKHSETFTRDNNMGLVKQCLSSLYKKNIQRLTKIEDGEIFASINQKDGMVSFHDNPEKYNNPAMLHNIDQEMLKCIELDERLKAMDQEITVNPQFVQKSMGSQEDDSGNKPSSYS
;
A
#
# COMPACT_ATOMS: atom_id res chain seq x y z
N MET A 1 -23.79 -4.22 -14.67
CA MET A 1 -23.20 -4.03 -13.32
C MET A 1 -23.22 -2.58 -12.85
N THR A 2 -22.78 -1.60 -13.64
CA THR A 2 -22.88 -0.14 -13.29
C THR A 2 -24.31 0.33 -13.02
N GLN A 3 -25.28 -0.12 -13.83
CA GLN A 3 -26.71 0.13 -13.63
C GLN A 3 -27.26 -0.45 -12.32
N LEU A 4 -26.67 -1.54 -11.82
CA LEU A 4 -27.11 -2.20 -10.58
C LEU A 4 -26.67 -1.41 -9.34
N CYS A 5 -25.45 -0.85 -9.34
CA CYS A 5 -24.96 0.03 -8.27
C CYS A 5 -25.71 1.36 -8.22
N GLU A 6 -26.04 1.94 -9.37
CA GLU A 6 -26.89 3.14 -9.45
C GLU A 6 -28.32 2.86 -8.96
N LEU A 7 -28.87 1.68 -9.27
CA LEU A 7 -30.13 1.21 -8.73
C LEU A 7 -30.06 1.00 -7.22
N ILE A 8 -28.96 0.46 -6.68
CA ILE A 8 -28.75 0.25 -5.23
C ILE A 8 -28.77 1.59 -4.48
N ASN A 9 -28.06 2.61 -4.98
CA ASN A 9 -28.07 3.94 -4.35
C ASN A 9 -29.44 4.63 -4.46
N LYS A 10 -30.17 4.46 -5.58
CA LYS A 10 -31.53 5.00 -5.75
C LYS A 10 -32.60 4.22 -4.98
N SER A 11 -32.36 2.94 -4.73
CA SER A 11 -33.31 2.05 -4.05
C SER A 11 -33.16 2.01 -2.54
N GLY A 12 -32.09 2.56 -1.96
CA GLY A 12 -31.90 2.63 -0.50
C GLY A 12 -33.10 3.23 0.25
N GLU A 13 -33.72 4.29 -0.30
CA GLU A 13 -34.94 4.90 0.27
C GLU A 13 -36.22 4.06 0.09
N LEU A 14 -36.29 3.23 -0.96
CA LEU A 14 -37.41 2.31 -1.24
C LEU A 14 -37.30 1.00 -0.44
N LEU A 15 -36.07 0.53 -0.22
CA LEU A 15 -35.75 -0.64 0.59
C LEU A 15 -36.03 -0.36 2.07
N ALA A 16 -35.69 0.85 2.55
CA ALA A 16 -36.05 1.31 3.90
C ALA A 16 -37.57 1.32 4.18
N LYS A 17 -38.42 1.41 3.14
CA LYS A 17 -39.89 1.37 3.27
C LYS A 17 -40.50 -0.05 3.28
N ASN A 18 -39.75 -1.07 2.86
CA ASN A 18 -40.24 -2.45 2.69
C ASN A 18 -39.49 -3.46 3.57
N LEU A 19 -39.15 -3.06 4.80
CA LEU A 19 -38.28 -3.79 5.73
C LEU A 19 -38.76 -5.21 6.07
N SER A 20 -40.06 -5.41 6.24
CA SER A 20 -40.65 -6.72 6.57
C SER A 20 -40.49 -7.77 5.47
N HIS A 21 -40.31 -7.34 4.23
CA HIS A 21 -40.13 -8.23 3.08
C HIS A 21 -38.65 -8.48 2.77
N LEU A 22 -37.73 -7.68 3.33
CA LEU A 22 -36.31 -7.81 3.07
C LEU A 22 -35.70 -9.08 3.67
N ASP A 23 -36.20 -9.58 4.80
CA ASP A 23 -35.74 -10.87 5.34
C ASP A 23 -36.13 -12.05 4.45
N THR A 24 -37.32 -12.00 3.84
CA THR A 24 -37.77 -13.00 2.87
C THR A 24 -36.95 -12.93 1.58
N VAL A 25 -36.58 -11.72 1.14
CA VAL A 25 -35.73 -11.51 -0.04
C VAL A 25 -34.28 -11.93 0.24
N LEU A 26 -33.74 -11.65 1.43
CA LEU A 26 -32.40 -12.08 1.84
C LEU A 26 -32.28 -13.60 1.91
N GLY A 27 -33.35 -14.29 2.34
CA GLY A 27 -33.42 -15.75 2.36
C GLY A 27 -33.64 -16.41 0.99
N ALA A 28 -34.08 -15.64 -0.01
CA ALA A 28 -34.32 -16.13 -1.38
C ALA A 28 -33.17 -15.81 -2.35
N LEU A 29 -32.26 -14.90 -1.97
CA LEU A 29 -31.10 -14.51 -2.77
C LEU A 29 -29.93 -15.46 -2.50
N ASP A 30 -29.36 -16.02 -3.56
CA ASP A 30 -28.09 -16.74 -3.48
C ASP A 30 -26.95 -15.76 -3.21
N VAL A 31 -26.25 -15.97 -2.09
CA VAL A 31 -25.13 -15.14 -1.60
C VAL A 31 -23.94 -15.15 -2.57
N GLN A 32 -23.77 -16.21 -3.38
CA GLN A 32 -22.69 -16.33 -4.37
C GLN A 32 -22.95 -15.50 -5.63
N GLU A 33 -24.19 -15.46 -6.10
CA GLU A 33 -24.57 -14.73 -7.32
C GLU A 33 -24.95 -13.27 -7.05
N HIS A 34 -25.46 -12.95 -5.85
CA HIS A 34 -26.06 -11.65 -5.53
C HIS A 34 -25.39 -10.94 -4.34
N SER A 35 -24.10 -11.20 -4.10
CA SER A 35 -23.36 -10.71 -2.92
C SER A 35 -23.44 -9.19 -2.72
N LEU A 36 -23.49 -8.43 -3.80
CA LEU A 36 -23.62 -6.97 -3.76
C LEU A 36 -25.01 -6.48 -3.30
N GLY A 37 -26.06 -7.19 -3.70
CA GLY A 37 -27.43 -6.91 -3.26
C GLY A 37 -27.63 -7.23 -1.78
N VAL A 38 -27.04 -8.34 -1.31
CA VAL A 38 -27.05 -8.73 0.11
C VAL A 38 -26.27 -7.70 0.96
N LEU A 39 -25.10 -7.23 0.51
CA LEU A 39 -24.33 -6.17 1.18
C LEU A 39 -25.13 -4.87 1.31
N ALA A 40 -25.83 -4.46 0.25
CA ALA A 40 -26.64 -3.24 0.25
C ALA A 40 -27.80 -3.32 1.26
N VAL A 41 -28.49 -4.46 1.33
CA VAL A 41 -29.58 -4.69 2.29
C VAL A 41 -29.04 -4.72 3.72
N LEU A 42 -27.89 -5.34 3.97
CA LEU A 42 -27.23 -5.32 5.27
C LEU A 42 -26.84 -3.88 5.68
N PHE A 43 -26.30 -3.08 4.77
CA PHE A 43 -25.92 -1.69 5.04
C PHE A 43 -27.13 -0.81 5.42
N VAL A 44 -28.26 -1.00 4.75
CA VAL A 44 -29.53 -0.31 5.09
C VAL A 44 -30.03 -0.76 6.47
N LYS A 45 -29.94 -2.06 6.80
CA LYS A 45 -30.29 -2.57 8.14
C LYS A 45 -29.41 -1.98 9.25
N PHE A 46 -28.10 -1.79 9.01
CA PHE A 46 -27.18 -1.15 9.97
C PHE A 46 -27.39 0.36 10.12
N SER A 47 -27.97 1.03 9.12
CA SER A 47 -28.25 2.47 9.17
C SER A 47 -29.56 2.81 9.91
N MET A 48 -30.25 1.81 10.46
CA MET A 48 -31.51 2.00 11.19
C MET A 48 -31.26 2.44 12.65
N PRO A 49 -32.05 3.39 13.18
CA PRO A 49 -31.93 3.84 14.58
C PRO A 49 -32.45 2.85 15.63
N SER A 50 -33.12 1.76 15.22
CA SER A 50 -33.63 0.70 16.10
C SER A 50 -33.39 -0.65 15.45
N VAL A 51 -32.35 -1.37 15.88
CA VAL A 51 -32.03 -2.73 15.42
C VAL A 51 -32.79 -3.71 16.32
N PRO A 52 -33.85 -4.40 15.85
CA PRO A 52 -34.69 -5.19 16.74
C PRO A 52 -34.08 -6.53 17.16
N ASP A 53 -33.07 -7.04 16.45
CA ASP A 53 -32.35 -8.27 16.81
C ASP A 53 -30.90 -8.19 16.33
N PHE A 54 -29.97 -7.92 17.25
CA PHE A 54 -28.54 -7.85 16.96
C PHE A 54 -27.94 -9.22 16.64
N GLU A 55 -28.46 -10.28 17.27
CA GLU A 55 -27.92 -11.64 17.19
C GLU A 55 -28.20 -12.30 15.82
N THR A 56 -29.40 -12.06 15.26
CA THR A 56 -29.75 -12.54 13.92
C THR A 56 -29.01 -11.75 12.84
N LEU A 57 -28.86 -10.43 13.01
CA LEU A 57 -28.07 -9.60 12.11
C LEU A 57 -26.59 -10.00 12.13
N PHE A 58 -26.03 -10.27 13.31
CA PHE A 58 -24.66 -10.75 13.45
C PHE A 58 -24.46 -12.10 12.76
N SER A 59 -25.39 -13.03 12.95
CA SER A 59 -25.37 -14.34 12.27
C SER A 59 -25.50 -14.22 10.75
N GLN A 60 -26.35 -13.30 10.26
CA GLN A 60 -26.48 -13.00 8.83
C GLN A 60 -25.20 -12.37 8.24
N VAL A 61 -24.54 -11.47 8.98
CA VAL A 61 -23.25 -10.89 8.57
C VAL A 61 -22.16 -11.96 8.58
N GLN A 62 -22.10 -12.81 9.61
CA GLN A 62 -21.13 -13.89 9.66
C GLN A 62 -21.32 -14.88 8.50
N LEU A 63 -22.56 -15.26 8.22
CA LEU A 63 -22.89 -16.11 7.07
C LEU A 63 -22.46 -15.44 5.76
N PHE A 64 -22.79 -14.16 5.58
CA PHE A 64 -22.37 -13.38 4.42
C PHE A 64 -20.84 -13.34 4.29
N ILE A 65 -20.11 -13.01 5.35
CA ILE A 65 -18.64 -12.97 5.33
C ILE A 65 -18.03 -14.34 5.02
N SER A 66 -18.63 -15.43 5.50
CA SER A 66 -18.14 -16.80 5.26
C SER A 66 -18.44 -17.33 3.85
N THR A 67 -19.49 -16.83 3.19
CA THR A 67 -20.01 -17.38 1.93
C THR A 67 -20.09 -16.37 0.79
N CYS A 68 -19.58 -15.15 0.96
CA CYS A 68 -19.61 -14.13 -0.08
C CYS A 68 -18.57 -14.40 -1.17
N ASN A 69 -18.94 -14.13 -2.43
CA ASN A 69 -18.00 -14.07 -3.54
C ASN A 69 -17.19 -12.76 -3.48
N GLY A 70 -15.90 -12.87 -3.14
CA GLY A 70 -14.99 -11.74 -2.98
C GLY A 70 -14.79 -10.89 -4.24
N GLU A 71 -15.04 -11.43 -5.43
CA GLU A 71 -14.94 -10.65 -6.68
C GLU A 71 -16.02 -9.56 -6.77
N HIS A 72 -17.25 -9.83 -6.34
CA HIS A 72 -18.34 -8.85 -6.35
C HIS A 72 -18.12 -7.70 -5.36
N ILE A 73 -17.54 -7.98 -4.18
CA ILE A 73 -17.16 -6.95 -3.19
C ILE A 73 -16.01 -6.09 -3.71
N ARG A 74 -15.06 -6.68 -4.44
CA ARG A 74 -13.92 -5.96 -5.02
C ARG A 74 -14.35 -4.89 -6.04
N TYR A 75 -15.37 -5.16 -6.84
CA TYR A 75 -15.98 -4.13 -7.71
C TYR A 75 -16.77 -3.07 -6.91
N ALA A 76 -17.35 -3.44 -5.76
CA ALA A 76 -18.02 -2.51 -4.87
C ALA A 76 -17.04 -1.48 -4.26
N THR A 77 -15.84 -1.92 -3.84
CA THR A 77 -14.82 -1.03 -3.26
C THR A 77 -14.28 0.02 -4.23
N ASP A 78 -14.23 -0.29 -5.53
CA ASP A 78 -13.89 0.71 -6.57
C ASP A 78 -15.00 1.78 -6.72
N THR A 79 -16.23 1.45 -6.31
CA THR A 79 -17.40 2.32 -6.43
C THR A 79 -17.69 3.09 -5.13
N SER A 80 -17.50 2.46 -3.97
CA SER A 80 -17.56 3.09 -2.65
C SER A 80 -16.20 3.70 -2.34
N LYS A 81 -15.97 4.96 -2.73
CA LYS A 81 -14.76 5.75 -2.41
C LYS A 81 -14.60 6.05 -0.90
N CYS A 82 -14.91 5.09 -0.04
CA CYS A 82 -14.87 5.17 1.42
C CYS A 82 -13.68 4.38 1.94
N PHE A 83 -12.52 5.03 1.99
CA PHE A 83 -11.25 4.41 2.43
C PHE A 83 -11.05 4.46 3.95
N LYS A 84 -11.80 5.33 4.64
CA LYS A 84 -11.64 5.61 6.08
C LYS A 84 -11.77 4.39 7.00
N PRO A 85 -12.73 3.44 6.80
CA PRO A 85 -12.83 2.27 7.68
C PRO A 85 -11.74 1.21 7.42
N ALA A 86 -11.02 1.27 6.29
CA ALA A 86 -9.96 0.31 5.97
C ALA A 86 -8.60 0.69 6.59
N LEU A 87 -8.40 1.96 6.95
CA LEU A 87 -7.14 2.48 7.48
C LEU A 87 -6.61 1.74 8.71
N PRO A 88 -7.42 1.40 9.74
CA PRO A 88 -6.90 0.72 10.93
C PRO A 88 -6.23 -0.62 10.63
N TYR A 89 -6.67 -1.32 9.57
CA TYR A 89 -6.08 -2.59 9.15
C TYR A 89 -4.83 -2.41 8.31
N LEU A 90 -4.73 -1.30 7.56
CA LEU A 90 -3.59 -0.98 6.70
C LEU A 90 -2.46 -0.26 7.45
N ASP A 91 -2.78 0.45 8.53
CA ASP A 91 -1.81 1.21 9.31
C ASP A 91 -0.92 0.27 10.15
N VAL A 92 -1.42 -0.91 10.50
CA VAL A 92 -0.67 -1.94 11.23
C VAL A 92 0.27 -2.71 10.30
N ASP A 93 1.57 -2.70 10.62
CA ASP A 93 2.56 -3.56 9.97
C ASP A 93 2.39 -5.01 10.42
N MET A 94 1.70 -5.81 9.61
CA MET A 94 1.53 -7.25 9.84
C MET A 94 2.87 -7.99 9.66
N MET A 95 3.31 -8.68 10.71
CA MET A 95 4.58 -9.43 10.72
C MET A 95 4.44 -10.89 10.25
N ASP A 96 3.26 -11.48 10.47
CA ASP A 96 2.99 -12.86 10.06
C ASP A 96 1.77 -12.94 9.13
N ILE A 97 1.83 -13.92 8.24
CA ILE A 97 0.79 -14.21 7.28
C ILE A 97 0.07 -15.46 7.78
N CYS A 98 -1.18 -15.31 8.21
CA CYS A 98 -2.00 -16.45 8.62
C CYS A 98 -2.18 -17.42 7.45
N LYS A 99 -1.64 -18.64 7.58
CA LYS A 99 -1.70 -19.72 6.59
C LYS A 99 -2.56 -20.90 7.07
N GLU A 100 -3.40 -20.70 8.09
CA GLU A 100 -4.21 -21.79 8.62
C GLU A 100 -5.01 -22.48 7.50
N ASN A 101 -4.90 -23.80 7.43
CA ASN A 101 -5.53 -24.68 6.42
C ASN A 101 -5.07 -24.49 4.97
N GLY A 102 -3.94 -23.84 4.70
CA GLY A 102 -3.40 -23.70 3.34
C GLY A 102 -4.19 -22.75 2.44
N ALA A 103 -5.10 -21.95 3.00
CA ALA A 103 -5.92 -20.98 2.29
C ALA A 103 -5.16 -19.69 1.89
N TYR A 104 -3.88 -19.81 1.53
CA TYR A 104 -3.04 -18.66 1.18
C TYR A 104 -2.43 -18.79 -0.22
N ASP A 105 -2.78 -17.87 -1.11
CA ASP A 105 -2.14 -17.69 -2.42
C ASP A 105 -1.31 -16.40 -2.40
N ALA A 106 -0.13 -16.42 -3.03
CA ALA A 106 0.77 -15.27 -3.14
C ALA A 106 0.10 -14.08 -3.84
N LYS A 107 -0.93 -14.32 -4.66
CA LYS A 107 -1.75 -13.25 -5.25
C LYS A 107 -2.48 -12.42 -4.20
N HIS A 108 -2.91 -13.01 -3.08
CA HIS A 108 -3.57 -12.25 -2.01
C HIS A 108 -2.59 -11.29 -1.32
N PHE A 109 -1.34 -11.72 -1.11
CA PHE A 109 -0.26 -10.83 -0.66
C PHE A 109 -0.11 -9.63 -1.59
N LEU A 110 0.08 -9.91 -2.89
CA LEU A 110 0.29 -8.88 -3.90
C LEU A 110 -0.91 -7.93 -4.00
N CYS A 111 -2.14 -8.46 -3.97
CA CYS A 111 -3.37 -7.67 -3.98
C CYS A 111 -3.47 -6.78 -2.74
N TYR A 112 -3.20 -7.31 -1.55
CA TYR A 112 -3.24 -6.55 -0.30
C TYR A 112 -2.33 -5.32 -0.36
N TYR A 113 -1.06 -5.53 -0.72
CA TYR A 113 -0.10 -4.43 -0.81
C TYR A 113 -0.39 -3.47 -1.97
N TYR A 114 -0.82 -3.98 -3.12
CA TYR A 114 -1.18 -3.14 -4.27
C TYR A 114 -2.40 -2.26 -3.98
N TYR A 115 -3.48 -2.83 -3.43
CA TYR A 115 -4.69 -2.08 -3.11
C TYR A 115 -4.48 -1.16 -1.91
N GLY A 116 -3.75 -1.59 -0.89
CA GLY A 116 -3.32 -0.72 0.21
C GLY A 116 -2.53 0.49 -0.32
N GLY A 117 -1.58 0.26 -1.23
CA GLY A 117 -0.85 1.31 -1.93
C GLY A 117 -1.75 2.28 -2.69
N MET A 118 -2.76 1.78 -3.41
CA MET A 118 -3.75 2.61 -4.12
C MET A 118 -4.61 3.44 -3.15
N ILE A 119 -5.02 2.85 -2.02
CA ILE A 119 -5.80 3.53 -0.99
C ILE A 119 -4.99 4.69 -0.40
N TYR A 120 -3.75 4.45 0.00
CA TYR A 120 -2.87 5.51 0.52
C TYR A 120 -2.55 6.58 -0.53
N THR A 121 -2.39 6.17 -1.80
CA THR A 121 -2.23 7.11 -2.92
C THR A 121 -3.47 7.99 -3.08
N GLY A 122 -4.67 7.43 -2.97
CA GLY A 122 -5.94 8.16 -3.02
C GLY A 122 -6.12 9.13 -1.85
N LEU A 123 -5.62 8.76 -0.66
CA LEU A 123 -5.60 9.62 0.54
C LEU A 123 -4.44 10.63 0.55
N LYS A 124 -3.57 10.62 -0.48
CA LYS A 124 -2.35 11.43 -0.58
C LYS A 124 -1.32 11.18 0.53
N ASN A 125 -1.40 10.05 1.22
CA ASN A 125 -0.34 9.58 2.10
C ASN A 125 0.70 8.84 1.25
N PHE A 126 1.55 9.61 0.56
CA PHE A 126 2.50 9.07 -0.41
C PHE A 126 3.64 8.26 0.23
N GLU A 127 3.98 8.55 1.49
CA GLU A 127 5.03 7.83 2.23
C GLU A 127 4.63 6.37 2.45
N ARG A 128 3.45 6.14 3.04
CA ARG A 128 2.92 4.79 3.25
C ARG A 128 2.59 4.11 1.93
N ALA A 129 2.08 4.83 0.93
CA ALA A 129 1.84 4.29 -0.40
C ALA A 129 3.14 3.75 -1.04
N LEU A 130 4.24 4.49 -0.94
CA LEU A 130 5.53 4.08 -1.50
C LEU A 130 6.03 2.78 -0.86
N TYR A 131 5.97 2.71 0.48
CA TYR A 131 6.30 1.49 1.23
C TYR A 131 5.45 0.29 0.76
N PHE A 132 4.13 0.47 0.63
CA PHE A 132 3.23 -0.60 0.18
C PHE A 132 3.57 -1.10 -1.23
N TYR A 133 3.84 -0.20 -2.18
CA TYR A 133 4.28 -0.63 -3.51
C TYR A 133 5.64 -1.30 -3.50
N GLU A 134 6.57 -0.85 -2.65
CA GLU A 134 7.89 -1.47 -2.48
C GLU A 134 7.75 -2.92 -2.02
N GLN A 135 6.94 -3.18 -0.99
CA GLN A 135 6.67 -4.53 -0.49
C GLN A 135 6.05 -5.45 -1.55
N ALA A 136 5.14 -4.92 -2.38
CA ALA A 136 4.56 -5.69 -3.50
C ALA A 136 5.65 -6.11 -4.52
N ILE A 137 6.63 -5.26 -4.80
CA ILE A 137 7.69 -5.50 -5.78
C ILE A 137 8.79 -6.42 -5.22
N THR A 138 9.07 -6.34 -3.92
CA THR A 138 10.08 -7.17 -3.26
C THR A 138 9.65 -8.62 -3.06
N THR A 139 8.36 -8.92 -3.23
CA THR A 139 7.83 -10.30 -3.15
C THR A 139 8.64 -11.25 -4.06
N PRO A 140 9.20 -12.34 -3.51
CA PRO A 140 9.88 -13.37 -4.30
C PRO A 140 8.94 -13.96 -5.36
N ALA A 141 9.31 -13.86 -6.63
CA ALA A 141 8.47 -14.29 -7.74
C ALA A 141 9.30 -14.92 -8.86
N MET A 142 8.84 -16.08 -9.34
CA MET A 142 9.44 -16.79 -10.49
C MET A 142 8.79 -16.38 -11.82
N ALA A 143 7.56 -15.87 -11.77
CA ALA A 143 6.79 -15.42 -12.93
C ALA A 143 6.35 -13.96 -12.75
N VAL A 144 6.26 -13.23 -13.86
CA VAL A 144 5.79 -11.83 -13.84
C VAL A 144 4.28 -11.82 -13.64
N SER A 145 3.83 -11.07 -12.63
CA SER A 145 2.40 -10.80 -12.44
C SER A 145 2.06 -9.38 -12.91
N HIS A 146 0.84 -9.19 -13.43
CA HIS A 146 0.33 -7.87 -13.78
C HIS A 146 0.24 -6.95 -12.56
N ILE A 147 -0.01 -7.50 -11.37
CA ILE A 147 -0.08 -6.74 -10.11
C ILE A 147 1.29 -6.13 -9.79
N MET A 148 2.38 -6.90 -9.94
CA MET A 148 3.74 -6.39 -9.74
C MET A 148 4.10 -5.31 -10.77
N LEU A 149 3.71 -5.50 -12.03
CA LEU A 149 3.96 -4.51 -13.09
C LEU A 149 3.24 -3.18 -12.80
N GLU A 150 1.96 -3.23 -12.43
CA GLU A 150 1.18 -2.04 -12.08
C GLU A 150 1.69 -1.38 -10.78
N SER A 151 2.09 -2.17 -9.79
CA SER A 151 2.73 -1.67 -8.57
C SER A 151 4.03 -0.92 -8.89
N TYR A 152 4.86 -1.48 -9.78
CA TYR A 152 6.12 -0.88 -10.20
C TYR A 152 5.93 0.46 -10.92
N LYS A 153 4.96 0.53 -11.83
CA LYS A 153 4.59 1.78 -12.51
C LYS A 153 4.19 2.86 -11.50
N LYS A 154 3.31 2.53 -10.56
CA LYS A 154 2.83 3.46 -9.51
C LYS A 154 3.93 3.83 -8.51
N TYR A 155 4.83 2.91 -8.18
CA TYR A 155 6.02 3.16 -7.36
C TYR A 155 6.91 4.24 -7.97
N ILE A 156 7.17 4.19 -9.29
CA ILE A 156 7.94 5.24 -9.98
C ILE A 156 7.22 6.60 -9.88
N LEU A 157 5.90 6.64 -10.12
CA LEU A 157 5.17 7.90 -10.05
C LEU A 157 5.14 8.48 -8.64
N VAL A 158 4.84 7.66 -7.63
CA VAL A 158 4.75 8.08 -6.22
C VAL A 158 6.12 8.51 -5.70
N SER A 159 7.20 7.82 -6.05
CA SER A 159 8.56 8.25 -5.68
C SER A 159 8.95 9.58 -6.33
N LEU A 160 8.56 9.84 -7.59
CA LEU A 160 8.77 11.14 -8.23
C LEU A 160 7.98 12.26 -7.54
N ILE A 161 6.76 11.98 -7.08
CA ILE A 161 5.91 12.95 -6.36
C ILE A 161 6.47 13.26 -4.97
N LEU A 162 6.86 12.24 -4.21
CA LEU A 162 7.28 12.38 -2.82
C LEU A 162 8.74 12.85 -2.68
N LEU A 163 9.66 12.18 -3.38
CA LEU A 163 11.12 12.38 -3.19
C LEU A 163 11.75 13.22 -4.31
N GLY A 164 11.02 13.46 -5.40
CA GLY A 164 11.55 14.16 -6.58
C GLY A 164 12.60 13.38 -7.38
N LYS A 165 12.78 12.09 -7.06
CA LYS A 165 13.64 11.10 -7.74
C LYS A 165 13.09 9.70 -7.50
N VAL A 166 13.46 8.73 -8.35
CA VAL A 166 13.05 7.34 -8.16
C VAL A 166 13.84 6.71 -7.02
N GLN A 167 13.14 6.18 -6.02
CA GLN A 167 13.75 5.47 -4.89
C GLN A 167 14.37 4.15 -5.39
N GLN A 168 15.61 3.88 -4.96
CA GLN A 168 16.30 2.65 -5.35
C GLN A 168 15.68 1.46 -4.62
N LEU A 169 15.38 0.42 -5.38
CA LEU A 169 14.81 -0.81 -4.83
C LEU A 169 15.90 -1.62 -4.09
N PRO A 170 15.52 -2.40 -3.06
CA PRO A 170 16.45 -3.26 -2.33
C PRO A 170 17.11 -4.33 -3.21
N LYS A 171 18.33 -4.76 -2.85
CA LYS A 171 19.09 -5.76 -3.64
C LYS A 171 18.42 -7.13 -3.71
N TYR A 172 17.59 -7.48 -2.74
CA TYR A 172 16.88 -8.76 -2.67
C TYR A 172 15.63 -8.82 -3.57
N THR A 173 15.33 -7.77 -4.34
CA THR A 173 14.20 -7.81 -5.29
C THR A 173 14.37 -8.91 -6.33
N SER A 174 13.25 -9.54 -6.70
CA SER A 174 13.20 -10.62 -7.68
C SER A 174 13.84 -10.22 -9.02
N GLN A 175 14.68 -11.09 -9.58
CA GLN A 175 15.41 -10.85 -10.85
C GLN A 175 14.48 -10.55 -12.02
N ILE A 176 13.24 -11.08 -11.98
CA ILE A 176 12.20 -10.80 -12.98
C ILE A 176 11.84 -9.31 -13.08
N VAL A 177 12.02 -8.53 -12.00
CA VAL A 177 11.72 -7.09 -11.98
C VAL A 177 12.68 -6.36 -12.92
N GLY A 178 13.98 -6.62 -12.80
CA GLY A 178 14.99 -6.04 -13.66
C GLY A 178 14.92 -6.54 -15.11
N ARG A 179 14.65 -7.83 -15.31
CA ARG A 179 14.68 -8.46 -16.64
C ARG A 179 13.43 -8.19 -17.49
N PHE A 180 12.25 -8.17 -16.89
CA PHE A 180 10.99 -8.11 -17.64
C PHE A 180 10.15 -6.89 -17.30
N ILE A 181 9.97 -6.58 -16.01
CA ILE A 181 9.10 -5.47 -15.58
C ILE A 181 9.69 -4.13 -16.04
N LYS A 182 11.00 -3.91 -15.82
CA LYS A 182 11.68 -2.67 -16.17
C LYS A 182 11.58 -2.32 -17.67
N PRO A 183 11.85 -3.22 -18.63
CA PRO A 183 11.61 -2.96 -20.06
C PRO A 183 10.14 -2.71 -20.41
N LEU A 184 9.21 -3.44 -19.79
CA LEU A 184 7.76 -3.27 -20.04
C LEU A 184 7.23 -1.92 -19.55
N SER A 185 7.86 -1.31 -18.55
CA SER A 185 7.53 0.01 -18.03
C SER A 185 8.45 1.12 -18.54
N ASN A 186 9.03 0.99 -19.73
CA ASN A 186 10.02 1.94 -20.26
C ASN A 186 9.51 3.39 -20.29
N ALA A 187 8.23 3.63 -20.62
CA ALA A 187 7.63 4.97 -20.64
C ALA A 187 7.72 5.68 -19.27
N TYR A 188 7.66 4.94 -18.16
CA TYR A 188 7.78 5.48 -16.81
C TYR A 188 9.24 5.78 -16.44
N HIS A 189 10.19 5.02 -16.98
CA HIS A 189 11.62 5.34 -16.83
C HIS A 189 12.03 6.55 -17.67
N GLU A 190 11.55 6.66 -18.91
CA GLU A 190 11.74 7.85 -19.75
C GLU A 190 11.15 9.08 -19.04
N LEU A 191 9.98 8.94 -18.40
CA LEU A 191 9.38 9.99 -17.56
C LEU A 191 10.31 10.39 -16.41
N ALA A 192 10.86 9.43 -15.65
CA ALA A 192 11.81 9.70 -14.57
C ALA A 192 13.11 10.36 -15.07
N GLN A 193 13.59 9.97 -16.25
CA GLN A 193 14.77 10.56 -16.87
C GLN A 193 14.53 12.02 -17.26
N VAL A 194 13.43 12.33 -17.93
CA VAL A 194 13.07 13.73 -18.24
C VAL A 194 12.78 14.53 -16.96
N TYR A 195 12.19 13.90 -15.94
CA TYR A 195 12.00 14.56 -14.64
C TYR A 195 13.33 15.02 -14.02
N SER A 196 14.41 14.26 -14.23
CA SER A 196 15.74 14.61 -13.72
C SER A 196 16.37 15.84 -14.40
N THR A 197 15.94 16.20 -15.63
CA THR A 197 16.41 17.41 -16.33
C THR A 197 15.79 18.68 -15.75
N ASN A 198 14.71 18.55 -14.95
CA ASN A 198 13.95 19.61 -14.32
C ASN A 198 13.24 20.58 -15.30
N ASN A 199 13.07 20.17 -16.57
CA ASN A 199 12.38 20.96 -17.59
C ASN A 199 10.89 20.60 -17.67
N PRO A 200 9.95 21.46 -17.23
CA PRO A 200 8.53 21.14 -17.23
C PRO A 200 7.93 21.04 -18.63
N SER A 201 8.43 21.81 -19.59
CA SER A 201 7.97 21.75 -21.00
C SER A 201 8.33 20.42 -21.66
N GLU A 202 9.54 19.94 -21.42
CA GLU A 202 10.02 18.65 -21.92
C GLU A 202 9.24 17.49 -21.30
N LEU A 203 8.98 17.56 -19.98
CA LEU A 203 8.16 16.58 -19.30
C LEU A 203 6.73 16.57 -19.85
N ARG A 204 6.13 17.73 -20.12
CA ARG A 204 4.80 17.83 -20.74
C ARG A 204 4.77 17.23 -22.14
N ASN A 205 5.78 17.47 -22.96
CA ASN A 205 5.90 16.89 -24.29
C ASN A 205 5.97 15.37 -24.23
N LEU A 206 6.72 14.82 -23.26
CA LEU A 206 6.81 13.38 -23.06
C LEU A 206 5.47 12.77 -22.59
N VAL A 207 4.77 13.44 -21.66
CA VAL A 207 3.45 13.02 -21.21
C VAL A 207 2.45 12.98 -22.36
N ASN A 208 2.51 13.95 -23.28
CA ASN A 208 1.68 13.95 -24.48
C ASN A 208 2.05 12.81 -25.44
N LYS A 209 3.35 12.58 -25.65
CA LYS A 209 3.89 11.49 -26.49
C LYS A 209 3.42 10.10 -26.02
N HIS A 210 3.44 9.83 -24.72
CA HIS A 210 3.05 8.54 -24.13
C HIS A 210 1.65 8.56 -23.49
N SER A 211 0.80 9.52 -23.86
CA SER A 211 -0.50 9.76 -23.22
C SER A 211 -1.45 8.55 -23.30
N GLU A 212 -1.47 7.85 -24.42
CA GLU A 212 -2.26 6.63 -24.62
C GLU A 212 -1.84 5.52 -23.65
N THR A 213 -0.53 5.35 -23.42
CA THR A 213 0.01 4.35 -22.49
C THR A 213 -0.42 4.65 -21.06
N PHE A 214 -0.28 5.90 -20.61
CA PHE A 214 -0.68 6.30 -19.25
C PHE A 214 -2.19 6.24 -19.02
N THR A 215 -2.98 6.49 -20.06
CA THR A 215 -4.45 6.39 -19.99
C THR A 215 -4.89 4.94 -19.96
N ARG A 216 -4.28 4.07 -20.77
CA ARG A 216 -4.52 2.62 -20.75
C ARG A 216 -4.20 2.00 -19.39
N ASP A 217 -3.15 2.48 -18.73
CA ASP A 217 -2.76 2.03 -17.40
C ASP A 217 -3.58 2.67 -16.25
N ASN A 218 -4.53 3.57 -16.56
CA ASN A 218 -5.34 4.34 -15.59
C ASN A 218 -4.51 5.18 -14.59
N ASN A 219 -3.28 5.56 -14.95
CA ASN A 219 -2.35 6.28 -14.07
C ASN A 219 -2.18 7.77 -14.46
N MET A 220 -2.93 8.25 -15.46
CA MET A 220 -2.84 9.61 -15.99
C MET A 220 -2.96 10.70 -14.92
N GLY A 221 -3.80 10.50 -13.91
CA GLY A 221 -3.95 11.45 -12.80
C GLY A 221 -2.66 11.64 -12.00
N LEU A 222 -1.93 10.54 -11.73
CA LEU A 222 -0.66 10.56 -11.01
C LEU A 222 0.45 11.19 -11.85
N VAL A 223 0.48 10.92 -13.16
CA VAL A 223 1.45 11.55 -14.07
C VAL A 223 1.28 13.08 -14.10
N LYS A 224 0.05 13.58 -14.09
CA LYS A 224 -0.22 15.02 -13.95
C LYS A 224 0.24 15.56 -12.59
N GLN A 225 0.09 14.78 -11.51
CA GLN A 225 0.65 15.16 -10.21
C GLN A 225 2.18 15.22 -10.23
N CYS A 226 2.87 14.33 -10.95
CA CYS A 226 4.31 14.45 -11.18
C CYS A 226 4.67 15.78 -11.87
N LEU A 227 3.90 16.20 -12.88
CA LEU A 227 4.13 17.50 -13.52
C LEU A 227 4.00 18.65 -12.50
N SER A 228 2.94 18.62 -11.68
CA SER A 228 2.73 19.61 -10.61
C SER A 228 3.83 19.55 -9.53
N SER A 229 4.29 18.37 -9.15
CA SER A 229 5.38 18.20 -8.18
C SER A 229 6.70 18.72 -8.74
N LEU A 230 6.93 18.63 -10.05
CA LEU A 230 8.13 19.21 -10.67
C LEU A 230 8.12 20.74 -10.60
N TYR A 231 6.97 21.38 -10.86
CA TYR A 231 6.83 22.82 -10.67
C TYR A 231 7.08 23.20 -9.20
N LYS A 232 6.47 22.48 -8.26
CA LYS A 232 6.72 22.68 -6.83
C LYS A 232 8.19 22.51 -6.48
N LYS A 233 8.87 21.47 -6.97
CA LYS A 233 10.31 21.23 -6.75
C LYS A 233 11.18 22.36 -7.30
N ASN A 234 10.84 22.87 -8.49
CA ASN A 234 11.56 24.01 -9.08
C ASN A 234 11.34 25.28 -8.26
N ILE A 235 10.12 25.51 -7.79
CA ILE A 235 9.80 26.62 -6.88
C ILE A 235 10.53 26.41 -5.55
N GLN A 236 10.43 25.27 -4.88
CA GLN A 236 11.17 24.94 -3.65
C GLN A 236 12.66 25.17 -3.78
N ARG A 237 13.29 24.82 -4.91
CA ARG A 237 14.72 25.12 -5.13
C ARG A 237 15.02 26.63 -5.19
N LEU A 238 14.06 27.45 -5.63
CA LEU A 238 14.15 28.91 -5.68
C LEU A 238 13.72 29.57 -4.35
N THR A 239 12.68 29.01 -3.72
CA THR A 239 11.97 29.45 -2.51
C THR A 239 12.34 28.59 -1.32
N LYS A 240 13.58 28.09 -1.29
CA LYS A 240 14.16 27.17 -0.27
C LYS A 240 13.92 27.58 1.20
N ILE A 241 13.40 28.79 1.38
CA ILE A 241 12.92 29.50 2.57
C ILE A 241 11.60 28.98 3.15
N GLU A 242 10.61 28.60 2.32
CA GLU A 242 9.21 28.50 2.76
C GLU A 242 8.84 27.12 3.35
N ASP A 243 9.55 26.06 2.96
CA ASP A 243 9.31 24.69 3.44
C ASP A 243 10.29 24.24 4.55
N GLY A 244 11.08 25.17 5.11
CA GLY A 244 11.98 24.88 6.24
C GLY A 244 13.22 24.03 5.89
N GLU A 245 13.52 23.83 4.60
CA GLU A 245 14.76 23.15 4.15
C GLU A 245 15.98 24.09 4.17
N ILE A 246 15.77 25.40 4.01
CA ILE A 246 16.77 26.44 4.23
C ILE A 246 16.10 27.58 4.98
N PHE A 247 16.71 27.99 6.08
CA PHE A 247 16.26 29.17 6.81
C PHE A 247 16.89 30.34 6.11
N ALA A 248 16.12 31.16 5.41
CA ALA A 248 16.63 32.37 4.78
C ALA A 248 15.55 33.44 4.77
N SER A 249 15.94 34.71 4.81
CA SER A 249 15.02 35.85 4.73
C SER A 249 15.38 36.71 3.53
N ILE A 250 14.38 37.13 2.75
CA ILE A 250 14.57 38.03 1.61
C ILE A 250 14.32 39.46 2.06
N ASN A 251 15.34 40.31 1.99
CA ASN A 251 15.18 41.75 2.22
C ASN A 251 14.86 42.45 0.89
N GLN A 252 13.59 42.79 0.68
CA GLN A 252 13.10 43.38 -0.58
C GLN A 252 13.61 44.81 -0.85
N LYS A 253 14.11 45.52 0.16
CA LYS A 253 14.69 46.87 -0.03
C LYS A 253 16.09 46.82 -0.63
N ASP A 254 16.87 45.81 -0.25
CA ASP A 254 18.29 45.70 -0.63
C ASP A 254 18.55 44.59 -1.66
N GLY A 255 17.52 43.82 -2.03
CA GLY A 255 17.63 42.73 -3.00
C GLY A 255 18.51 41.55 -2.55
N MET A 256 18.88 41.49 -1.27
CA MET A 256 19.72 40.44 -0.70
C MET A 256 18.90 39.32 -0.03
N VAL A 257 19.39 38.10 -0.19
CA VAL A 257 18.92 36.90 0.51
C VAL A 257 19.90 36.61 1.65
N SER A 258 19.44 36.71 2.90
CA SER A 258 20.22 36.34 4.08
C SER A 258 19.90 34.91 4.48
N PHE A 259 20.90 34.04 4.56
CA PHE A 259 20.77 32.68 5.05
C PHE A 259 20.94 32.63 6.58
N HIS A 260 20.02 31.95 7.24
CA HIS A 260 19.97 31.66 8.67
C HIS A 260 20.21 30.16 8.88
N ASP A 261 20.66 29.77 10.07
CA ASP A 261 20.72 28.37 10.48
C ASP A 261 19.37 27.90 11.04
N ASN A 262 19.23 26.57 11.21
CA ASN A 262 18.02 25.91 11.70
C ASN A 262 17.52 26.53 13.03
N PRO A 263 16.27 27.06 13.11
CA PRO A 263 15.68 27.66 14.29
C PRO A 263 15.35 26.61 15.35
N GLU A 264 15.28 25.33 14.96
CA GLU A 264 15.16 24.23 15.92
C GLU A 264 16.46 24.04 16.70
N LYS A 265 16.41 24.40 17.98
CA LYS A 265 17.50 24.21 18.94
C LYS A 265 17.36 22.91 19.74
N TYR A 266 16.37 22.07 19.41
CA TYR A 266 16.07 20.80 20.07
C TYR A 266 15.80 20.94 21.58
N ASN A 267 15.39 22.12 22.03
CA ASN A 267 15.22 22.46 23.44
C ASN A 267 13.77 22.75 23.83
N ASN A 268 12.82 22.49 22.93
CA ASN A 268 11.41 22.67 23.20
C ASN A 268 10.80 21.38 23.79
N PRO A 269 9.71 21.48 24.56
CA PRO A 269 8.99 20.32 25.05
C PRO A 269 8.38 19.46 23.93
N ALA A 270 8.20 20.01 22.73
CA ALA A 270 7.75 19.26 21.56
C ALA A 270 8.79 18.22 21.10
N MET A 271 10.08 18.57 21.08
CA MET A 271 11.15 17.63 20.76
C MET A 271 11.29 16.55 21.83
N LEU A 272 11.10 16.89 23.11
CA LEU A 272 11.03 15.88 24.17
C LEU A 272 9.89 14.89 23.90
N HIS A 273 8.69 15.38 23.59
CA HIS A 273 7.55 14.52 23.27
C HIS A 273 7.78 13.66 22.01
N ASN A 274 8.37 14.24 20.96
CA ASN A 274 8.72 13.50 19.75
C ASN A 274 9.75 12.40 20.04
N ILE A 275 10.78 12.69 20.85
CA ILE A 275 11.78 11.71 21.27
C ILE A 275 11.11 10.61 22.10
N ASP A 276 10.24 10.95 23.05
CA ASP A 276 9.51 9.97 23.85
C ASP A 276 8.65 9.05 22.95
N GLN A 277 7.94 9.62 21.96
CA GLN A 277 7.14 8.82 21.01
C GLN A 277 8.01 7.91 20.14
N GLU A 278 9.11 8.41 19.58
CA GLU A 278 10.03 7.59 18.78
C GLU A 278 10.72 6.53 19.63
N MET A 279 11.07 6.84 20.88
CA MET A 279 11.63 5.89 21.85
C MET A 279 10.62 4.78 22.16
N LEU A 280 9.34 5.10 22.36
CA LEU A 280 8.29 4.09 22.55
C LEU A 280 8.14 3.17 21.34
N LYS A 281 8.21 3.71 20.11
CA LYS A 281 8.21 2.88 18.87
C LYS A 281 9.43 1.96 18.83
N CYS A 282 10.61 2.44 19.22
CA CYS A 282 11.82 1.62 19.29
C CYS A 282 11.71 0.53 20.36
N ILE A 283 11.14 0.82 21.53
CA ILE A 283 10.90 -0.17 22.59
C ILE A 283 9.93 -1.25 22.09
N GLU A 284 8.84 -0.85 21.45
CA GLU A 284 7.89 -1.81 20.88
C GLU A 284 8.52 -2.69 19.80
N LEU A 285 9.38 -2.11 18.96
CA LEU A 285 10.14 -2.87 17.96
C LEU A 285 11.14 -3.84 18.61
N ASP A 286 11.84 -3.43 19.68
CA ASP A 286 12.78 -4.27 20.43
C ASP A 286 12.07 -5.46 21.10
N GLU A 287 10.92 -5.23 21.73
CA GLU A 287 10.11 -6.30 22.32
C GLU A 287 9.62 -7.29 21.26
N ARG A 288 9.23 -6.80 20.07
CA ARG A 288 8.87 -7.67 18.94
C ARG A 288 10.06 -8.47 18.40
N LEU A 289 11.25 -7.85 18.33
CA LEU A 289 12.47 -8.54 17.93
C LEU A 289 12.85 -9.64 18.93
N LYS A 290 12.75 -9.37 20.24
CA LYS A 290 12.96 -10.38 21.29
C LYS A 290 11.98 -11.55 21.17
N ALA A 291 10.70 -11.27 20.95
CA ALA A 291 9.70 -12.32 20.73
C ALA A 291 10.04 -13.19 19.52
N MET A 292 10.45 -12.57 18.41
CA MET A 292 10.88 -13.27 17.19
C MET A 292 12.14 -14.11 17.43
N ASP A 293 13.14 -13.59 18.15
CA ASP A 293 14.37 -14.32 18.48
C ASP A 293 14.08 -15.52 19.39
N GLN A 294 13.16 -15.36 20.34
CA GLN A 294 12.69 -16.45 21.18
C GLN A 294 12.00 -17.54 20.35
N GLU A 295 11.12 -17.18 19.41
CA GLU A 295 10.46 -18.12 18.50
C GLU A 295 11.45 -18.88 17.61
N ILE A 296 12.47 -18.20 17.09
CA ILE A 296 13.54 -18.83 16.29
C ILE A 296 14.36 -19.79 17.15
N THR A 297 14.69 -19.40 18.39
CA THR A 297 15.50 -20.20 19.31
C THR A 297 14.78 -21.47 19.77
N VAL A 298 13.47 -21.43 19.97
CA VAL A 298 12.68 -22.62 20.33
C VAL A 298 12.39 -23.52 19.13
N ASN A 299 12.72 -23.12 17.90
CA ASN A 299 12.46 -23.91 16.71
C ASN A 299 13.46 -25.09 16.60
N PRO A 300 13.02 -26.35 16.69
CA PRO A 300 13.91 -27.51 16.73
C PRO A 300 14.76 -27.69 15.47
N GLN A 301 14.30 -27.20 14.31
CA GLN A 301 15.09 -27.24 13.06
C GLN A 301 16.24 -26.23 13.08
N PHE A 302 16.08 -25.11 13.77
CA PHE A 302 17.15 -24.12 13.97
C PHE A 302 18.17 -24.62 14.98
N VAL A 303 17.71 -25.21 16.10
CA VAL A 303 18.57 -25.84 17.11
C VAL A 303 19.40 -26.98 16.53
N GLN A 304 18.83 -27.83 15.67
CA GLN A 304 19.58 -28.89 14.98
C GLN A 304 20.66 -28.34 14.03
N LYS A 305 20.36 -27.28 13.26
CA LYS A 305 21.35 -26.67 12.36
C LYS A 305 22.45 -25.90 13.08
N SER A 306 22.14 -25.30 14.24
CA SER A 306 23.12 -24.56 15.06
C SER A 306 23.99 -25.49 15.91
N MET A 307 23.50 -26.68 16.29
CA MET A 307 24.30 -27.71 16.97
C MET A 307 25.05 -28.66 16.01
N GLY A 308 24.67 -28.75 14.73
CA GLY A 308 25.22 -29.69 13.75
C GLY A 308 26.35 -29.14 12.86
N SER A 309 27.37 -28.50 13.42
CA SER A 309 28.60 -28.11 12.68
C SER A 309 29.90 -28.42 13.43
N GLN A 310 29.90 -29.47 14.26
CA GLN A 310 31.10 -30.11 14.79
C GLN A 310 30.89 -31.63 14.66
N GLU A 311 31.91 -32.36 14.19
CA GLU A 311 31.90 -33.79 13.74
C GLU A 311 31.45 -33.92 12.27
N ASP A 312 32.34 -34.03 11.27
CA ASP A 312 33.38 -35.06 11.10
C ASP A 312 34.68 -34.50 10.45
N ASP A 313 35.72 -34.32 11.25
CA ASP A 313 37.12 -34.39 10.79
C ASP A 313 37.98 -35.06 11.87
N SER A 314 37.80 -36.37 12.03
CA SER A 314 38.74 -37.19 12.77
C SER A 314 38.71 -38.64 12.29
N GLY A 315 39.57 -38.89 11.29
CA GLY A 315 40.42 -40.08 11.18
C GLY A 315 39.78 -41.46 11.30
N ASN A 316 39.62 -42.14 10.15
CA ASN A 316 40.05 -43.53 10.06
C ASN A 316 40.35 -43.94 8.60
N LYS A 317 41.64 -44.00 8.23
CA LYS A 317 42.09 -44.79 7.08
C LYS A 317 42.34 -46.22 7.54
N PRO A 318 41.76 -47.25 6.92
CA PRO A 318 42.42 -48.53 6.83
C PRO A 318 43.17 -48.62 5.50
N SER A 319 44.49 -48.74 5.62
CA SER A 319 45.38 -49.20 4.57
C SER A 319 45.16 -50.70 4.35
N SER A 320 44.92 -51.12 3.11
CA SER A 320 45.31 -52.46 2.66
C SER A 320 45.47 -52.47 1.14
N TYR A 321 46.74 -52.38 0.72
CA TYR A 321 47.21 -53.00 -0.52
C TYR A 321 47.28 -54.51 -0.31
N SER A 322 46.63 -55.27 -1.19
CA SER A 322 47.11 -56.52 -1.80
C SER A 322 46.21 -56.83 -2.98
#